data_AF-A0A8I6WZA3-F1
#
_entry.id   AF-A0A8I6WZA3-F1
#
_cell.length_a   1.000
_cell.length_b   1.000
_cell.length_c   1.000
_cell.angle_alpha   90.00
_cell.angle_beta   90.00
_cell.angle_gamma   90.00
#
_symmetry.space_group_name_H-M   'P 1'
#
loop_
_entity.id
_entity.type
_entity.pdbx_description
1 polymer ?
#
loop_
_entity_poly.entity_id
_entity_poly.type
_entity_poly.pdbx_seq_one_letter_code
_entity_poly.pdbx_strand_id
1 'polypeptide(L)'
;MSHMFWNCRGVGNRRTVREVRALVKAHSPRLVFLAETRQPSVKVEGLRWKLGLRGFCGVDADCRGGGLALFWDESLTVTIL
;
A
#
# COMPACT_ATOMS: atom_id res chain seq x y z
N MET A 1 -10.85 0.67 -15.11
CA MET A 1 -9.91 1.21 -14.12
C MET A 1 -10.08 0.43 -12.82
N SER A 2 -9.08 -0.34 -12.40
CA SER A 2 -9.15 -1.18 -11.20
C SER A 2 -8.51 -0.49 -9.99
N HIS A 3 -9.13 -0.69 -8.84
CA HIS A 3 -8.67 -0.20 -7.53
C HIS A 3 -8.60 -1.40 -6.59
N MET A 4 -7.58 -1.44 -5.74
CA MET A 4 -7.42 -2.52 -4.76
C MET A 4 -7.49 -1.94 -3.35
N PHE A 5 -8.33 -2.53 -2.50
CA PHE A 5 -8.43 -2.20 -1.09
C PHE A 5 -8.20 -3.49 -0.29
N TRP A 6 -7.18 -3.51 0.56
CA TRP A 6 -6.85 -4.71 1.32
C TRP A 6 -6.45 -4.40 2.76
N ASN A 7 -7.19 -4.99 3.72
CA ASN A 7 -6.74 -5.08 5.09
C ASN A 7 -5.68 -6.19 5.22
N CYS A 8 -4.40 -5.81 5.21
CA CYS A 8 -3.28 -6.74 5.14
C CYS A 8 -2.85 -7.31 6.50
N ARG A 9 -3.29 -6.69 7.61
CA ARG A 9 -2.98 -7.09 9.01
C ARG A 9 -1.49 -7.28 9.30
N GLY A 10 -0.64 -6.53 8.60
CA GLY A 10 0.82 -6.57 8.74
C GLY A 10 1.52 -6.73 7.40
N VAL A 11 2.09 -5.64 6.89
CA VAL A 11 2.85 -5.62 5.63
C VAL A 11 4.37 -5.80 5.83
N GLY A 12 4.82 -5.99 7.07
CA GLY A 12 6.23 -6.20 7.40
C GLY A 12 6.79 -7.58 7.03
N ASN A 13 5.91 -8.57 6.83
CA ASN A 13 6.33 -9.92 6.45
C ASN A 13 6.58 -10.02 4.93
N ARG A 14 7.69 -10.67 4.55
CA ARG A 14 8.01 -11.00 3.15
C ARG A 14 6.87 -11.73 2.44
N ARG A 15 6.09 -12.56 3.13
CA ARG A 15 4.92 -13.25 2.56
C ARG A 15 3.85 -12.25 2.13
N THR A 16 3.41 -11.36 3.03
CA THR A 16 2.40 -10.35 2.71
C THR A 16 2.84 -9.46 1.56
N VAL A 17 4.11 -9.01 1.55
CA VAL A 17 4.66 -8.20 0.46
C VAL A 17 4.61 -8.93 -0.89
N ARG A 18 4.89 -10.24 -0.90
CA ARG A 18 4.79 -11.06 -2.12
C ARG A 18 3.35 -11.18 -2.61
N GLU A 19 2.40 -11.36 -1.68
CA GLU A 19 0.97 -11.44 -2.00
C GLU A 19 0.45 -10.10 -2.54
N VAL A 20 0.79 -8.96 -1.91
CA VAL A 20 0.42 -7.63 -2.42
C VAL A 20 0.95 -7.46 -3.85
N ARG A 21 2.23 -7.79 -4.07
CA ARG A 21 2.86 -7.69 -5.40
C ARG A 21 2.18 -8.61 -6.42
N ALA A 22 1.80 -9.82 -6.03
CA ALA A 22 1.12 -10.76 -6.92
C ALA A 22 -0.26 -10.23 -7.33
N LEU A 23 -1.04 -9.68 -6.38
CA LEU A 23 -2.33 -9.06 -6.66
C LEU A 23 -2.20 -7.83 -7.56
N VAL A 24 -1.21 -6.97 -7.30
CA VAL A 24 -0.93 -5.81 -8.15
C VAL A 24 -0.52 -6.25 -9.55
N LYS A 25 0.29 -7.30 -9.69
CA LYS A 25 0.68 -7.83 -11.01
C LYS A 25 -0.51 -8.46 -11.75
N ALA A 26 -1.39 -9.17 -11.05
CA ALA A 26 -2.54 -9.85 -11.66
C ALA A 26 -3.62 -8.86 -12.14
N HIS A 27 -3.88 -7.81 -11.36
CA HIS A 27 -5.01 -6.90 -11.61
C HIS A 27 -4.59 -5.53 -12.16
N SER A 28 -3.28 -5.23 -12.18
CA SER A 28 -2.70 -3.93 -12.58
C SER A 28 -3.50 -2.72 -12.07
N PRO A 29 -3.80 -2.65 -10.75
CA PRO A 29 -4.57 -1.54 -10.19
C PRO A 29 -3.77 -0.24 -10.30
N ARG A 30 -4.45 0.86 -10.63
CA ARG A 30 -3.83 2.20 -10.64
C ARG A 30 -3.81 2.85 -9.25
N LEU A 31 -4.56 2.30 -8.30
CA LEU A 31 -4.62 2.74 -6.92
C LEU A 31 -4.73 1.54 -5.98
N VAL A 32 -3.91 1.53 -4.94
CA VAL A 32 -3.81 0.46 -3.96
C VAL A 32 -3.90 1.06 -2.56
N PHE A 33 -4.89 0.64 -1.79
CA PHE A 33 -5.05 0.99 -0.39
C PHE A 33 -4.80 -0.22 0.49
N LEU A 34 -3.89 -0.08 1.44
CA LEU A 34 -3.58 -1.07 2.46
C LEU A 34 -3.97 -0.54 3.84
N ALA A 35 -4.82 -1.29 4.53
CA ALA A 35 -5.17 -1.04 5.92
C ALA A 35 -4.46 -2.02 6.85
N GLU A 36 -4.29 -1.62 8.12
CA GLU A 36 -3.59 -2.40 9.15
C GLU A 36 -2.18 -2.81 8.70
N THR A 37 -1.38 -1.85 8.22
CA THR A 37 -0.02 -2.12 7.76
C THR A 37 0.88 -2.58 8.91
N ARG A 38 0.57 -2.16 10.15
CA ARG A 38 1.30 -2.48 11.40
C ARG A 38 2.80 -2.23 11.27
N GLN A 39 3.17 -1.21 10.52
CA GLN A 39 4.54 -0.77 10.29
C GLN A 39 4.57 0.76 10.20
N PRO A 40 5.69 1.39 10.55
CA PRO A 40 5.93 2.79 10.24
C PRO A 40 5.76 3.06 8.75
N SER A 41 5.08 4.15 8.39
CA SER A 41 4.80 4.57 7.01
C SER A 41 6.08 4.64 6.17
N VAL A 42 7.19 5.11 6.74
CA VAL A 42 8.50 5.15 6.08
C VAL A 42 9.00 3.78 5.61
N LYS A 43 8.70 2.70 6.35
CA LYS A 43 9.03 1.33 5.93
C LYS A 43 8.10 0.86 4.81
N VAL A 44 6.85 1.30 4.84
CA VAL A 44 5.82 0.92 3.87
C VAL A 44 6.01 1.67 2.55
N GLU A 45 6.50 2.91 2.56
CA GLU A 45 6.80 3.73 1.39
C GLU A 45 7.72 3.00 0.40
N GLY A 46 8.71 2.24 0.89
CA GLY A 46 9.62 1.45 0.06
C GLY A 46 8.93 0.41 -0.83
N LEU A 47 7.66 0.06 -0.56
CA LEU A 47 6.87 -0.82 -1.42
C LEU A 47 6.47 -0.16 -2.73
N ARG A 48 6.42 1.18 -2.81
CA ARG A 48 5.99 1.92 -4.01
C ARG A 48 6.76 1.46 -5.27
N TRP A 49 8.07 1.28 -5.14
CA TRP A 49 8.95 0.80 -6.20
C TRP A 49 8.68 -0.64 -6.63
N LYS A 50 8.25 -1.49 -5.68
CA LYS A 50 7.92 -2.90 -5.94
C LYS A 50 6.55 -3.06 -6.59
N LEU A 51 5.65 -2.11 -6.36
CA LEU A 51 4.30 -2.08 -6.92
C LEU A 51 4.24 -1.35 -8.27
N GLY A 52 5.26 -0.54 -8.60
CA GLY A 52 5.26 0.30 -9.81
C GLY A 52 4.36 1.54 -9.68
N LEU A 53 3.85 1.82 -8.48
CA LEU A 53 3.03 2.97 -8.16
C LEU A 53 3.92 3.97 -7.44
N ARG A 54 4.12 5.16 -8.01
CA ARG A 54 5.09 6.14 -7.48
C ARG A 54 4.49 7.06 -6.42
N GLY A 55 3.18 7.33 -6.51
CA GLY A 55 2.45 8.06 -5.50
C GLY A 55 2.35 7.25 -4.20
N PHE A 56 2.55 7.92 -3.06
CA PHE A 56 2.45 7.32 -1.75
C PHE A 56 1.93 8.31 -0.71
N CYS A 57 1.03 7.85 0.15
CA CYS A 57 0.66 8.50 1.40
C CYS A 57 0.47 7.44 2.46
N GLY A 58 1.11 7.60 3.61
CA GLY A 58 1.04 6.65 4.70
C GLY A 58 0.70 7.31 6.02
N VAL A 59 -0.01 6.58 6.86
CA VAL A 59 -0.21 6.91 8.27
C VAL A 59 0.52 5.83 9.07
N ASP A 60 1.32 6.25 10.04
CA ASP A 60 2.06 5.34 10.90
C ASP A 60 1.11 4.41 11.66
N ALA A 61 1.57 3.18 11.90
CA ALA A 61 0.92 2.30 12.83
C ALA A 61 1.30 2.70 14.26
N ASP A 62 0.31 2.73 15.15
CA ASP A 62 0.57 2.83 16.58
C ASP A 62 1.01 1.46 17.12
N CYS A 63 1.71 1.45 18.26
CA CYS A 63 2.21 0.22 18.89
C CYS A 63 1.16 -0.88 19.10
N ARG A 64 -0.14 -0.55 19.09
CA ARG A 64 -1.27 -1.47 19.29
C ARG A 64 -1.90 -1.99 18.00
N GLY A 65 -1.57 -1.43 16.83
CA GLY A 65 -2.18 -1.79 15.55
C GLY A 65 -2.36 -0.61 14.60
N GLY A 66 -3.11 -0.81 13.53
CA GLY A 66 -3.41 0.25 12.56
C GLY A 66 -2.30 0.45 11.53
N GLY A 67 -2.14 1.71 11.13
CA GLY A 67 -1.33 2.11 9.98
C GLY A 67 -2.08 1.94 8.67
N LEU A 68 -1.96 2.96 7.82
CA LEU A 68 -2.59 3.03 6.51
C LEU A 68 -1.53 3.32 5.46
N ALA A 69 -1.74 2.81 4.25
CA ALA A 69 -0.92 3.17 3.11
C ALA A 69 -1.74 3.22 1.83
N LEU A 70 -1.65 4.34 1.14
CA LEU A 70 -2.25 4.56 -0.16
C LEU A 70 -1.12 4.70 -1.18
N PHE A 71 -1.21 3.95 -2.28
CA PHE A 71 -0.33 4.03 -3.42
C PHE A 71 -1.13 4.33 -4.67
N TRP A 72 -0.58 5.12 -5.58
CA TRP A 72 -1.23 5.43 -6.85
C TRP A 72 -0.22 5.65 -7.97
N ASP A 73 -0.72 5.50 -9.19
CA ASP A 73 0.02 5.81 -10.41
C ASP A 73 0.10 7.34 -10.62
N GLU A 74 1.20 7.84 -11.21
CA GLU A 74 1.40 9.29 -11.45
C GLU A 74 0.31 9.91 -12.35
N SER A 75 -0.36 9.09 -13.16
CA SER A 75 -1.47 9.52 -14.00
C SER A 75 -2.78 9.80 -13.22
N LEU A 76 -2.80 9.61 -11.90
CA LEU A 76 -3.93 9.92 -11.03
C LEU A 76 -3.65 11.15 -10.16
N THR A 77 -4.57 12.10 -10.17
CA THR A 77 -4.64 13.17 -9.17
C THR A 77 -5.40 12.65 -7.95
N VAL A 78 -4.72 12.54 -6.81
CA VAL A 78 -5.30 12.07 -5.55
C VAL A 78 -5.34 13.22 -4.56
N THR A 79 -6.53 13.54 -4.06
CA THR A 79 -6.74 14.50 -2.97
C THR A 79 -7.08 13.73 -1.70
N ILE A 80 -6.35 14.01 -0.63
CA ILE A 80 -6.57 13.42 0.70
C ILE A 80 -7.14 14.53 1.58
N LEU A 81 -8.29 14.25 2.20
CA LEU A 81 -9.05 15.19 3.03
C LEU A 81 -8.79 14.94 4.51
#